data_AF-A0AAD1LSH7-F1
#
_entry.id   AF-A0AAD1LSH7-F1
#
_cell.length_a   1.000
_cell.length_b   1.000
_cell.length_c   1.000
_cell.angle_alpha   90.00
_cell.angle_beta   90.00
_cell.angle_gamma   90.00
#
_symmetry.space_group_name_H-M   'P 1'
#
loop_
_entity.id
_entity.type
_entity.pdbx_description
1 polymer ?
#
loop_
_entity_poly.entity_id
_entity_poly.type
_entity_poly.pdbx_seq_one_letter_code
_entity_poly.pdbx_strand_id
1 'polypeptide(L)'
;MTLKFLAGMVSNENNQELIEIFWEAVTCNVDGILELGIERKIILLMHLLAQSKIKGQFNSRIPYLEQIQELIDEIVLKDITDWEQHIIDSGYLSAEIAKLINEKLRNKETIFQAFKTAIEIINK
;
A
#
# COMPACT_ATOMS: atom_id res chain seq x y z
N MET A 1 3.65 -11.47 -7.90
CA MET A 1 4.54 -12.08 -6.88
C MET A 1 5.98 -11.57 -6.98
N THR A 2 6.62 -11.57 -8.15
CA THR A 2 8.04 -11.18 -8.31
C THR A 2 8.35 -9.77 -7.78
N LEU A 3 7.62 -8.74 -8.22
CA LEU A 3 7.87 -7.36 -7.76
C LEU A 3 7.62 -7.18 -6.25
N LYS A 4 6.60 -7.84 -5.69
CA LYS A 4 6.32 -7.85 -4.25
C LYS A 4 7.52 -8.40 -3.49
N PHE A 5 8.02 -9.58 -3.87
CA PHE A 5 9.20 -10.18 -3.26
C PHE A 5 10.44 -9.26 -3.33
N LEU A 6 10.70 -8.67 -4.50
CA LEU A 6 11.81 -7.73 -4.69
C LEU A 6 11.68 -6.48 -3.81
N ALA A 7 10.48 -5.90 -3.68
CA ALA A 7 10.24 -4.77 -2.80
C ALA A 7 10.59 -5.09 -1.34
N GLY A 8 10.27 -6.30 -0.88
CA GLY A 8 10.65 -6.79 0.44
C GLY A 8 12.17 -6.94 0.61
N MET A 9 12.86 -7.53 -0.38
CA MET A 9 14.31 -7.67 -0.36
C MET A 9 15.01 -6.31 -0.32
N VAL A 10 14.71 -5.45 -1.31
CA VAL A 10 15.33 -4.12 -1.46
C VAL A 10 15.11 -3.26 -0.22
N SER A 11 13.94 -3.37 0.43
CA SER A 11 13.66 -2.60 1.65
C SER A 11 14.58 -2.97 2.82
N ASN A 12 15.07 -4.20 2.89
CA ASN A 12 15.98 -4.65 3.94
C ASN A 12 17.46 -4.40 3.61
N GLU A 13 17.77 -3.95 2.39
CA GLU A 13 19.14 -3.65 2.00
C GLU A 13 19.66 -2.40 2.71
N ASN A 14 20.96 -2.39 3.01
CA ASN A 14 21.65 -1.21 3.54
C ASN A 14 22.26 -0.37 2.41
N ASN A 15 21.51 -0.20 1.32
CA ASN A 15 21.92 0.57 0.14
C ASN A 15 20.79 1.51 -0.27
N GLN A 16 20.98 2.81 -0.04
CA GLN A 16 20.00 3.85 -0.36
C GLN A 16 19.78 3.98 -1.87
N GLU A 17 20.85 3.97 -2.65
CA GLU A 17 20.80 4.10 -4.11
C GLU A 17 19.99 2.95 -4.75
N LEU A 18 20.15 1.72 -4.24
CA LEU A 18 19.37 0.58 -4.71
C LEU A 18 17.87 0.74 -4.42
N ILE A 19 17.52 1.26 -3.24
CA ILE A 19 16.14 1.52 -2.84
C ILE A 19 15.55 2.58 -3.77
N GLU A 20 16.26 3.69 -3.98
CA GLU A 20 15.83 4.77 -4.87
C GLU A 20 15.62 4.27 -6.29
N ILE A 21 16.61 3.60 -6.90
CA ILE A 21 16.51 3.06 -8.27
C ILE A 21 15.31 2.12 -8.41
N PHE A 22 15.11 1.20 -7.45
CA PHE A 22 13.97 0.29 -7.48
C PHE A 22 12.65 1.03 -7.45
N TRP A 23 12.49 1.98 -6.52
CA TRP A 23 11.24 2.69 -6.33
C TRP A 23 10.95 3.68 -7.46
N GLU A 24 11.97 4.36 -7.98
CA GLU A 24 11.86 5.15 -9.20
C GLU A 24 11.44 4.28 -10.38
N ALA A 25 12.05 3.11 -10.59
CA ALA A 25 11.69 2.24 -11.71
C ALA A 25 10.23 1.72 -11.65
N VAL A 26 9.69 1.45 -10.45
CA VAL A 26 8.30 0.97 -10.30
C VAL A 26 7.26 2.09 -10.23
N THR A 27 7.65 3.30 -9.83
CA THR A 27 6.74 4.47 -9.71
C THR A 27 6.77 5.36 -10.95
N CYS A 28 7.95 5.61 -11.48
CA CYS A 28 8.20 6.28 -12.75
C CYS A 28 8.26 5.22 -13.85
N ASN A 29 7.11 4.97 -14.48
CA ASN A 29 7.04 4.37 -15.82
C ASN A 29 7.64 5.34 -16.86
N VAL A 30 8.94 5.65 -16.80
CA VAL A 30 9.56 6.56 -17.77
C VAL A 30 9.49 5.99 -19.19
N ASP A 31 9.38 4.66 -19.33
CA ASP A 31 9.36 3.96 -20.62
C ASP A 31 8.11 3.07 -20.87
N GLY A 32 7.02 3.22 -20.11
CA GLY A 32 5.76 2.50 -20.41
C GLY A 32 5.80 0.96 -20.27
N ILE A 33 6.79 0.38 -19.59
CA ILE A 33 6.91 -1.08 -19.41
C ILE A 33 5.73 -1.65 -18.59
N LEU A 34 5.15 -0.86 -17.69
CA LEU A 34 3.94 -1.20 -16.93
C LEU A 34 2.80 -0.24 -17.30
N GLU A 35 2.24 -0.33 -18.51
CA GLU A 35 1.00 0.37 -18.87
C GLU A 35 -0.19 -0.16 -18.05
N LEU A 36 -0.30 0.34 -16.83
CA LEU A 36 -1.38 0.01 -15.90
C LEU A 36 -2.38 1.16 -15.90
N GLY A 37 -3.66 0.83 -16.09
CA GLY A 37 -4.74 1.74 -15.72
C GLY A 37 -4.64 2.12 -14.23
N ILE A 38 -5.20 3.28 -13.87
CA ILE A 38 -5.08 3.85 -12.52
C ILE A 38 -5.39 2.82 -11.42
N GLU A 39 -6.43 2.01 -11.59
CA GLU A 39 -6.84 1.00 -10.63
C GLU A 39 -5.72 -0.02 -10.36
N ARG A 40 -5.18 -0.63 -11.42
CA ARG A 40 -4.08 -1.61 -11.31
C ARG A 40 -2.81 -0.99 -10.74
N LYS A 41 -2.56 0.29 -11.02
CA LYS A 41 -1.44 1.05 -10.43
C LYS A 41 -1.61 1.16 -8.91
N ILE A 42 -2.80 1.52 -8.42
CA ILE A 42 -3.07 1.61 -6.98
C ILE A 42 -2.94 0.23 -6.32
N ILE A 43 -3.50 -0.82 -6.92
CA ILE A 43 -3.35 -2.21 -6.41
C ILE A 43 -1.88 -2.59 -6.28
N LEU A 44 -1.08 -2.34 -7.32
CA LEU A 44 0.35 -2.63 -7.30
C LEU A 44 1.06 -1.86 -6.17
N LEU A 45 0.85 -0.55 -6.08
CA LEU A 45 1.51 0.29 -5.07
C LEU A 45 1.15 -0.15 -3.65
N MET A 46 -0.10 -0.49 -3.37
CA MET A 46 -0.53 -1.04 -2.09
C MET A 46 0.27 -2.32 -1.74
N HIS A 47 0.38 -3.26 -2.68
CA HIS A 47 1.15 -4.49 -2.46
C HIS A 47 2.64 -4.25 -2.23
N LEU A 48 3.25 -3.32 -2.98
CA LEU A 48 4.69 -3.02 -2.82
C LEU A 48 4.96 -2.33 -1.50
N LEU A 49 4.17 -1.32 -1.14
CA LEU A 49 4.33 -0.58 0.11
C LEU A 49 4.07 -1.45 1.34
N ALA A 50 3.05 -2.30 1.31
CA ALA A 50 2.81 -3.24 2.40
C ALA A 50 4.00 -4.18 2.62
N GLN A 51 4.64 -4.62 1.53
CA GLN A 51 5.78 -5.53 1.61
C GLN A 51 7.10 -4.84 1.99
N SER A 52 7.21 -3.53 1.79
CA SER A 52 8.38 -2.75 2.18
C SER A 52 8.38 -2.33 3.65
N LYS A 53 7.39 -2.77 4.44
CA LYS A 53 7.35 -2.46 5.87
C LYS A 53 8.53 -3.12 6.60
N ILE A 54 9.25 -2.34 7.40
CA ILE A 54 10.31 -2.79 8.30
C ILE A 54 9.83 -2.55 9.72
N LYS A 55 9.76 -3.61 10.54
CA LYS A 55 9.22 -3.54 11.92
C LYS A 55 7.82 -2.89 11.99
N GLY A 56 6.96 -3.22 11.02
CA GLY A 56 5.57 -2.75 10.95
C GLY A 56 5.38 -1.34 10.36
N GLN A 57 6.46 -0.59 10.09
CA GLN A 57 6.40 0.75 9.52
C GLN A 57 6.88 0.78 8.07
N PHE A 58 6.29 1.64 7.24
CA PHE A 58 6.79 1.86 5.89
C PHE A 58 8.25 2.34 5.94
N ASN A 59 9.11 1.78 5.07
CA ASN A 59 10.50 2.17 4.99
C ASN A 59 10.63 3.64 4.57
N SER A 60 11.10 4.51 5.46
CA SER A 60 11.22 5.96 5.22
C SER A 60 12.23 6.33 4.13
N ARG A 61 13.03 5.37 3.68
CA ARG A 61 14.00 5.52 2.58
C ARG A 61 13.35 5.47 1.19
N ILE A 62 12.08 5.11 1.12
CA ILE A 62 11.33 5.06 -0.14
C ILE A 62 11.17 6.49 -0.66
N PRO A 63 11.65 6.81 -1.87
CA PRO A 63 11.45 8.12 -2.46
C PRO A 63 9.96 8.38 -2.67
N TYR A 64 9.55 9.62 -2.42
CA TYR A 64 8.17 10.08 -2.59
C TYR A 64 7.11 9.28 -1.81
N LEU A 65 7.50 8.64 -0.70
CA LEU A 65 6.60 7.79 0.09
C LEU A 65 5.27 8.49 0.42
N GLU A 66 5.33 9.71 0.93
CA GLU A 66 4.14 10.49 1.29
C GLU A 66 3.23 10.71 0.08
N GLN A 67 3.78 11.12 -1.06
CA GLN A 67 3.00 11.35 -2.28
C GLN A 67 2.37 10.06 -2.82
N ILE A 68 3.07 8.92 -2.69
CA ILE A 68 2.51 7.62 -3.07
C ILE A 68 1.34 7.25 -2.15
N GLN A 69 1.48 7.48 -0.84
CA GLN A 69 0.40 7.23 0.12
C GLN A 69 -0.80 8.16 -0.13
N GLU A 70 -0.56 9.45 -0.36
CA GLU A 70 -1.60 10.43 -0.72
C GLU A 70 -2.36 10.02 -1.97
N LEU A 71 -1.67 9.55 -3.02
CA LEU A 71 -2.31 9.06 -4.24
C LEU A 71 -3.19 7.84 -3.98
N ILE A 72 -2.72 6.88 -3.17
CA ILE A 72 -3.52 5.71 -2.80
C ILE A 72 -4.76 6.16 -2.02
N ASP A 73 -4.57 7.00 -1.01
CA ASP A 73 -5.65 7.49 -0.15
C ASP A 73 -6.69 8.29 -0.96
N GLU A 74 -6.26 9.15 -1.89
CA GLU A 74 -7.16 9.94 -2.74
C GLU A 74 -8.07 9.07 -3.61
N ILE A 75 -7.59 7.91 -4.07
CA ILE A 75 -8.37 7.00 -4.90
C ILE A 75 -9.21 6.05 -4.04
N VAL A 76 -8.61 5.44 -3.02
CA VAL A 76 -9.25 4.42 -2.19
C VAL A 76 -10.34 5.01 -1.31
N LEU A 77 -10.13 6.19 -0.73
CA LEU A 77 -11.10 6.80 0.19
C LEU A 77 -12.35 7.35 -0.53
N LYS A 78 -12.33 7.49 -1.86
CA LYS A 78 -13.52 7.88 -2.65
C LYS A 78 -14.62 6.83 -2.56
N ASP A 79 -14.27 5.54 -2.61
CA ASP A 79 -15.19 4.44 -2.34
C ASP A 79 -14.45 3.22 -1.76
N ILE A 80 -14.20 3.25 -0.46
CA ILE A 80 -13.43 2.22 0.23
C ILE A 80 -14.03 0.81 0.10
N THR A 81 -15.32 0.68 -0.20
CA THR A 81 -16.02 -0.60 -0.33
C THR A 81 -15.52 -1.37 -1.55
N ASP A 82 -15.34 -0.67 -2.68
CA ASP A 82 -14.81 -1.26 -3.92
C ASP A 82 -13.35 -1.70 -3.76
N TRP A 83 -12.64 -1.13 -2.79
CA TRP A 83 -11.23 -1.41 -2.52
C TRP A 83 -11.01 -2.40 -1.37
N GLU A 84 -12.07 -2.88 -0.71
CA GLU A 84 -11.97 -3.69 0.51
C GLU A 84 -11.07 -4.91 0.34
N GLN A 85 -11.35 -5.74 -0.67
CA GLN A 85 -10.58 -6.95 -0.89
C GLN A 85 -9.11 -6.65 -1.23
N HIS A 86 -8.85 -5.57 -1.98
CA HIS A 86 -7.49 -5.17 -2.34
C HIS A 86 -6.67 -4.66 -1.14
N ILE A 87 -7.30 -3.96 -0.21
CA ILE A 87 -6.67 -3.54 1.05
C ILE A 87 -6.32 -4.78 1.90
N ILE A 88 -7.27 -5.71 2.04
CA ILE A 88 -7.07 -6.95 2.80
C ILE A 88 -5.95 -7.81 2.19
N ASP A 89 -5.99 -8.04 0.88
CA ASP A 89 -5.02 -8.90 0.18
C ASP A 89 -3.62 -8.29 0.12
N SER A 90 -3.53 -6.96 0.06
CA SER A 90 -2.25 -6.26 0.07
C SER A 90 -1.62 -6.20 1.44
N GLY A 91 -2.43 -6.09 2.50
CA GLY A 91 -1.97 -5.75 3.84
C GLY A 91 -1.55 -4.29 3.97
N TYR A 92 -1.94 -3.46 2.99
CA TYR A 92 -1.69 -2.03 3.00
C TYR A 92 -2.66 -1.35 3.96
N LEU A 93 -2.16 -0.43 4.77
CA LEU A 93 -2.99 0.36 5.66
C LEU A 93 -2.28 1.68 5.96
N SER A 94 -2.80 2.78 5.41
CA SER A 94 -2.40 4.14 5.76
C SER A 94 -3.14 4.61 7.03
N ALA A 95 -2.69 5.72 7.62
CA ALA A 95 -3.34 6.30 8.78
C ALA A 95 -4.79 6.74 8.49
N GLU A 96 -5.03 7.34 7.32
CA GLU A 96 -6.35 7.83 6.92
C GLU A 96 -7.32 6.69 6.61
N ILE A 97 -6.87 5.64 5.90
CA ILE A 97 -7.68 4.44 5.66
C ILE A 97 -8.02 3.75 7.00
N ALA A 98 -7.04 3.59 7.89
CA ALA A 98 -7.27 3.01 9.22
C ALA A 98 -8.31 3.82 10.02
N LYS A 99 -8.22 5.14 9.97
CA LYS A 99 -9.15 6.04 10.65
C LYS A 99 -10.57 5.85 10.13
N LEU A 100 -10.77 5.89 8.80
CA LEU A 100 -12.08 5.70 8.19
C LEU A 100 -12.68 4.33 8.54
N ILE A 101 -11.93 3.24 8.40
CA ILE A 101 -12.42 1.90 8.72
C ILE A 101 -12.82 1.81 10.21
N ASN A 102 -12.02 2.37 11.11
CA ASN A 102 -12.32 2.35 12.54
C ASN A 102 -13.59 3.17 12.89
N GLU A 103 -13.80 4.31 12.24
CA GLU A 103 -15.03 5.09 12.38
C GLU A 103 -16.26 4.30 11.90
N LYS A 104 -16.14 3.64 10.74
CA LYS A 104 -17.19 2.81 10.14
C LYS A 104 -17.53 1.57 10.98
N LEU A 105 -16.53 0.91 11.53
CA LEU A 105 -16.70 -0.22 12.46
C LEU A 105 -17.42 0.19 13.75
N ARG A 106 -17.12 1.37 14.30
CA ARG A 106 -17.82 1.90 15.48
C ARG A 106 -19.31 2.17 15.21
N ASN A 107 -19.63 2.57 13.98
CA ASN A 107 -21.00 2.79 13.54
C ASN A 107 -21.76 1.48 13.21
N LYS A 108 -21.13 0.32 13.45
CA LYS A 108 -21.69 -1.04 13.23
C LYS A 108 -22.12 -1.30 11.79
N GLU A 109 -21.47 -0.65 10.82
CA GLU A 109 -21.69 -0.97 9.40
C GLU A 109 -21.19 -2.39 9.15
N THR A 110 -22.10 -3.32 8.83
CA THR A 110 -21.84 -4.76 8.70
C THR A 110 -20.86 -5.08 7.58
N ILE A 111 -20.82 -4.25 6.54
CA ILE A 111 -19.93 -4.39 5.38
C ILE A 111 -18.45 -4.32 5.84
N PHE A 112 -18.12 -3.56 6.88
CA PHE A 112 -16.73 -3.39 7.31
C PHE A 112 -16.23 -4.47 8.28
N GLN A 113 -17.04 -5.48 8.64
CA GLN A 113 -16.60 -6.49 9.62
C GLN A 113 -15.42 -7.35 9.12
N ALA A 114 -15.28 -7.57 7.81
CA ALA A 114 -14.14 -8.31 7.29
C ALA A 114 -12.82 -7.56 7.48
N PHE A 115 -12.83 -6.22 7.44
CA PHE A 115 -11.66 -5.41 7.80
C PHE A 115 -11.22 -5.57 9.25
N LYS A 116 -12.14 -5.85 10.19
CA LYS A 116 -11.79 -5.97 11.61
C LYS A 116 -10.70 -7.02 11.82
N THR A 117 -10.88 -8.21 11.23
CA THR A 117 -9.90 -9.30 11.31
C THR A 117 -8.62 -8.97 10.53
N ALA A 118 -8.73 -8.30 9.38
CA ALA A 118 -7.56 -7.92 8.58
C ALA A 118 -6.68 -6.88 9.28
N ILE A 119 -7.24 -5.85 9.91
CA ILE A 119 -6.50 -4.82 10.63
C ILE A 119 -5.71 -5.41 11.80
N GLU A 120 -6.30 -6.37 12.54
CA GLU A 120 -5.61 -7.06 13.63
C GLU A 120 -4.40 -7.88 13.14
N ILE A 121 -4.41 -8.35 11.90
CA ILE A 121 -3.27 -9.07 11.28
C ILE A 121 -2.24 -8.08 10.76
N ILE A 122 -2.67 -6.99 10.11
CA ILE A 122 -1.79 -5.98 9.51
C ILE A 122 -0.98 -5.21 10.57
N ASN A 123 -1.57 -4.99 11.75
CA ASN A 123 -0.94 -4.23 12.84
C ASN A 123 -0.10 -5.09 13.81
N LYS A 124 0.01 -6.41 13.59
CA LYS A 124 0.92 -7.29 14.33
C LYS A 124 2.33 -7.25 13.76
#